data_AF-A0A7U4JB23-F1
#
_entry.id   AF-A0A7U4JB23-F1
#
_cell.length_a   1.000
_cell.length_b   1.000
_cell.length_c   1.000
_cell.angle_alpha   90.00
_cell.angle_beta   90.00
_cell.angle_gamma   90.00
#
_symmetry.space_group_name_H-M   'P 1'
#
loop_
_entity.id
_entity.type
_entity.pdbx_description
1 polymer ?
#
loop_
_entity_poly.entity_id
_entity_poly.type
_entity_poly.pdbx_seq_one_letter_code
_entity_poly.pdbx_strand_id
1 'polypeptide(L)'
;MTTKILVLTDALGNLVRFRLMPGQRNDSVEVPPLIDGIAFDGLIADKAFDSNALVTELNERGARVVISQHPGRAQKLKIDAAIYTWRHLVENFFCKLKEFKRIAMRACKTDRSFEAMIYLAAAIIKSR
;
A
#
# COMPACT_ATOMS: atom_id res chain seq x y z
N MET A 1 -17.23 -10.14 9.80
CA MET A 1 -16.77 -9.11 8.84
C MET A 1 -15.28 -9.32 8.60
N THR A 2 -14.82 -9.31 7.36
CA THR A 2 -13.38 -9.40 7.04
C THR A 2 -12.78 -7.99 7.01
N THR A 3 -11.57 -7.81 7.53
CA THR A 3 -10.83 -6.54 7.50
C THR A 3 -9.72 -6.62 6.45
N LYS A 4 -9.58 -5.60 5.61
CA LYS A 4 -8.46 -5.42 4.69
C LYS A 4 -7.44 -4.47 5.30
N ILE A 5 -6.17 -4.65 4.91
CA ILE A 5 -5.07 -3.79 5.31
C ILE A 5 -4.52 -3.18 4.02
N LEU A 6 -4.57 -1.86 3.92
CA LEU A 6 -3.89 -1.11 2.87
C LEU A 6 -2.61 -0.52 3.46
N VAL A 7 -1.47 -0.76 2.83
CA VAL A 7 -0.13 -0.42 3.36
C VAL A 7 0.60 0.48 2.38
N LEU A 8 1.28 1.49 2.92
CA LEU A 8 2.30 2.28 2.25
C LEU A 8 3.66 1.96 2.88
N THR A 9 4.63 1.60 2.06
CA THR A 9 6.02 1.40 2.46
C THR A 9 6.95 2.44 1.84
N ASP A 10 8.11 2.65 2.46
CA ASP A 10 9.20 3.42 1.87
C ASP A 10 9.92 2.61 0.76
N ALA A 11 10.94 3.23 0.15
CA ALA A 11 11.77 2.61 -0.89
C ALA A 11 12.66 1.45 -0.39
N LEU A 12 12.67 1.16 0.91
CA LEU A 12 13.37 0.04 1.53
C LEU A 12 12.39 -1.07 2.00
N GLY A 13 11.09 -0.88 1.80
CA GLY A 13 10.06 -1.83 2.23
C GLY A 13 9.66 -1.70 3.70
N ASN A 14 9.99 -0.60 4.38
CA ASN A 14 9.56 -0.36 5.75
C ASN A 14 8.17 0.28 5.76
N LEU A 15 7.35 -0.06 6.76
CA LEU A 15 6.04 0.55 6.96
C LEU A 15 6.16 2.07 7.19
N VAL A 16 5.43 2.85 6.39
CA VAL A 16 5.25 4.30 6.58
C VAL A 16 3.88 4.59 7.19
N ARG A 17 2.82 4.05 6.57
CA ARG A 17 1.44 4.20 7.04
C ARG A 17 0.63 2.99 6.60
N PHE A 18 -0.42 2.66 7.34
CA PHE A 18 -1.45 1.74 6.87
C PHE A 18 -2.84 2.22 7.26
N ARG A 19 -3.84 1.65 6.60
CA ARG A 19 -5.27 1.86 6.88
C ARG A 19 -5.94 0.51 7.04
N LEU A 20 -6.78 0.36 8.06
CA LEU A 20 -7.74 -0.74 8.14
C LEU A 20 -9.05 -0.33 7.49
N MET A 21 -9.68 -1.29 6.80
CA MET A 21 -10.96 -1.05 6.14
C MET A 21 -11.83 -2.31 6.07
N PRO A 22 -13.16 -2.17 5.95
CA PRO A 22 -14.04 -3.30 5.72
C PRO A 22 -13.70 -4.03 4.43
N GLY A 23 -13.79 -5.36 4.43
CA GLY A 23 -13.37 -6.19 3.29
C GLY A 23 -14.18 -5.98 2.01
N GLN A 24 -15.41 -5.46 2.12
CA GLN A 24 -16.24 -5.11 0.97
C GLN A 24 -15.88 -3.74 0.37
N ARG A 25 -15.07 -2.93 1.05
CA ARG A 25 -14.66 -1.61 0.58
C ARG A 25 -13.63 -1.76 -0.54
N ASN A 26 -13.74 -0.89 -1.55
CA ASN A 26 -12.73 -0.77 -2.61
C ASN A 26 -11.49 -0.07 -2.07
N ASP A 27 -10.33 -0.67 -2.32
CA ASP A 27 -9.02 -0.26 -1.82
C ASP A 27 -8.64 1.15 -2.32
N SER A 28 -9.07 1.51 -3.53
CA SER A 28 -8.82 2.84 -4.12
C SER A 28 -9.37 4.00 -3.28
N VAL A 29 -10.43 3.78 -2.51
CA VAL A 29 -11.05 4.83 -1.66
C VAL A 29 -10.13 5.23 -0.51
N GLU A 30 -9.23 4.33 -0.09
CA GLU A 30 -8.35 4.55 1.04
C GLU A 30 -6.96 5.05 0.65
N VAL A 31 -6.66 5.17 -0.66
CA VAL A 31 -5.37 5.68 -1.13
C VAL A 31 -5.17 7.16 -0.83
N PRO A 32 -6.11 8.08 -1.14
CA PRO A 32 -5.92 9.51 -0.83
C PRO A 32 -5.58 9.78 0.65
N PRO A 33 -6.34 9.25 1.65
CA PRO A 33 -5.98 9.47 3.06
C PRO A 33 -4.70 8.73 3.48
N LEU A 34 -4.28 7.68 2.75
CA LEU A 34 -3.03 6.99 3.02
C LEU A 34 -1.80 7.84 2.63
N ILE A 35 -1.88 8.58 1.52
CA ILE A 35 -0.77 9.39 1.00
C ILE A 35 -0.83 10.87 1.42
N ASP A 36 -1.90 11.26 2.13
CA ASP A 36 -2.10 12.63 2.60
C ASP A 36 -1.00 13.08 3.57
N GLY A 37 -0.46 14.29 3.32
CA GLY A 37 0.64 14.89 4.08
C GLY A 37 1.99 14.18 3.96
N ILE A 38 2.15 13.21 3.05
CA ILE A 38 3.43 12.50 2.84
C ILE A 38 4.11 13.07 1.59
N ALA A 39 5.36 13.50 1.74
CA ALA A 39 6.21 13.89 0.62
C ALA A 39 6.93 12.67 0.03
N PHE A 40 6.87 12.50 -1.29
CA PHE A 40 7.53 11.43 -2.02
C PHE A 40 7.71 11.82 -3.50
N ASP A 41 8.76 11.31 -4.13
CA ASP A 41 9.09 11.61 -5.53
C ASP A 41 8.39 10.70 -6.54
N GLY A 42 7.78 9.60 -6.06
CA GLY A 42 7.04 8.68 -6.92
C GLY A 42 6.25 7.64 -6.13
N LEU A 43 5.20 7.11 -6.76
CA LEU A 43 4.34 6.08 -6.18
C LEU A 43 4.32 4.86 -7.09
N ILE A 44 4.65 3.70 -6.51
CA ILE A 44 4.51 2.39 -7.13
C ILE A 44 3.24 1.73 -6.60
N ALA A 45 2.35 1.29 -7.49
CA ALA A 45 1.13 0.60 -7.08
C ALA A 45 0.65 -0.44 -8.09
N ASP A 46 -0.13 -1.40 -7.58
CA ASP A 46 -0.77 -2.42 -8.40
C ASP A 46 -1.90 -1.86 -9.26
N LYS A 47 -2.30 -2.66 -10.25
CA LYS A 47 -3.35 -2.34 -11.22
C LYS A 47 -4.69 -1.96 -10.60
N ALA A 48 -5.00 -2.49 -9.43
CA ALA A 48 -6.23 -2.17 -8.70
C ALA A 48 -6.34 -0.70 -8.29
N PHE A 49 -5.21 0.03 -8.28
CA PHE A 49 -5.13 1.46 -7.95
C PHE A 49 -5.03 2.35 -9.20
N ASP A 50 -5.12 1.78 -10.40
CA ASP A 50 -5.13 2.55 -11.64
C ASP A 50 -6.45 3.33 -11.78
N SER A 51 -6.43 4.57 -11.26
CA SER A 51 -7.54 5.52 -11.38
C SER A 51 -7.05 6.86 -11.92
N ASN A 52 -7.87 7.51 -12.75
CA ASN A 52 -7.53 8.83 -13.29
C ASN A 52 -7.38 9.86 -12.16
N ALA A 53 -8.20 9.78 -11.12
CA ALA A 53 -8.11 10.67 -9.97
C ALA A 53 -6.75 10.59 -9.27
N LEU A 54 -6.27 9.38 -8.97
CA LEU A 54 -4.96 9.20 -8.35
C LEU A 54 -3.82 9.66 -9.26
N VAL A 55 -3.92 9.38 -10.56
CA VAL A 55 -2.89 9.83 -11.52
C VAL A 55 -2.85 11.36 -11.62
N THR A 56 -4.00 12.04 -11.65
CA THR A 56 -4.07 13.50 -11.63
C THR A 56 -3.45 14.06 -10.34
N GLU A 57 -3.82 13.53 -9.18
CA GLU A 57 -3.27 13.96 -7.88
C GLU A 57 -1.74 13.81 -7.84
N LEU A 58 -1.21 12.68 -8.31
CA LEU A 58 0.23 12.44 -8.35
C LEU A 58 0.95 13.41 -9.30
N ASN A 59 0.36 13.71 -10.45
CA ASN A 59 0.91 14.69 -11.38
C ASN A 59 0.90 16.11 -10.79
N GLU A 60 -0.17 16.51 -10.09
CA GLU A 60 -0.26 17.79 -9.38
C GLU A 60 0.79 17.91 -8.28
N ARG A 61 1.09 16.80 -7.58
CA ARG A 61 2.19 16.71 -6.61
C ARG A 61 3.58 16.73 -7.25
N GLY A 62 3.70 16.58 -8.57
CA GLY A 62 4.97 16.39 -9.26
C GLY A 62 5.61 15.02 -9.03
N ALA A 63 4.86 14.05 -8.51
CA ALA A 63 5.34 12.71 -8.19
C ALA A 63 5.25 11.78 -9.41
N ARG A 64 6.27 10.94 -9.59
CA ARG A 64 6.31 9.95 -10.67
C ARG A 64 5.25 8.86 -10.48
N VAL A 65 4.41 8.67 -11.49
CA VAL A 65 3.36 7.64 -11.50
C VAL A 65 3.91 6.32 -12.03
N VAL A 66 4.05 5.32 -11.15
CA VAL A 66 4.52 3.96 -11.52
C VAL A 66 3.46 2.93 -11.13
N ILE A 67 2.28 3.07 -11.72
CA ILE A 67 1.12 2.22 -11.44
C ILE A 67 0.89 1.27 -12.61
N SER A 68 0.73 -0.03 -12.33
CA SER A 68 0.35 -0.99 -13.37
C SER A 68 -0.99 -0.61 -13.99
N GLN A 69 -1.15 -0.75 -15.30
CA GLN A 69 -2.30 -0.18 -15.99
C GLN A 69 -3.39 -1.20 -16.30
N HIS A 70 -4.65 -0.79 -16.19
CA HIS A 70 -5.77 -1.59 -16.65
C HIS A 70 -5.72 -1.74 -18.18
N PRO A 71 -5.91 -2.95 -18.76
CA PRO A 71 -5.84 -3.15 -20.20
C PRO A 71 -6.79 -2.26 -21.00
N GLY A 72 -7.98 -1.98 -20.43
CA GLY A 72 -9.00 -1.11 -21.02
C GLY A 72 -8.80 0.38 -20.80
N ARG A 73 -7.65 0.82 -20.26
CA ARG A 73 -7.36 2.25 -20.08
C ARG A 73 -7.24 2.92 -21.45
N ALA A 74 -8.03 3.96 -21.69
CA ALA A 74 -8.07 4.67 -22.96
C ALA A 74 -6.71 5.28 -23.34
N GLN A 75 -5.99 5.83 -22.36
CA GLN A 75 -4.66 6.42 -22.56
C GLN A 75 -3.64 5.71 -21.68
N LYS A 76 -2.75 4.93 -22.31
CA LYS A 76 -1.65 4.26 -21.64
C LYS A 76 -0.61 5.29 -21.19
N LEU A 77 -0.07 5.09 -20.00
CA LEU A 77 0.97 5.92 -19.40
C LEU A 77 2.30 5.23 -19.65
N LYS A 78 3.33 6.02 -19.90
CA LYS A 78 4.69 5.50 -19.98
C LYS A 78 5.20 5.25 -18.57
N ILE A 79 5.12 3.99 -18.12
CA ILE A 79 5.68 3.56 -16.84
C ILE A 79 7.09 3.03 -17.02
N ASP A 80 7.91 3.21 -15.99
CA ASP A 80 9.26 2.65 -15.93
C ASP A 80 9.20 1.22 -15.41
N ALA A 81 9.44 0.26 -16.30
CA ALA A 81 9.38 -1.15 -15.95
C ALA A 81 10.42 -1.53 -14.89
N ALA A 82 11.60 -0.89 -14.89
CA ALA A 82 12.65 -1.17 -13.92
C ALA A 82 12.23 -0.74 -12.52
N ILE A 83 11.65 0.46 -12.39
CA ILE A 83 11.13 0.95 -11.10
C ILE A 83 9.92 0.12 -10.66
N TYR A 84 9.05 -0.28 -11.59
CA TYR A 84 7.90 -1.12 -11.25
C TYR A 84 8.30 -2.47 -10.62
N THR A 85 9.50 -2.99 -10.92
CA THR A 85 9.99 -4.21 -10.26
C THR A 85 10.13 -4.06 -8.75
N TRP A 86 10.31 -2.85 -8.22
CA TRP A 86 10.47 -2.57 -6.79
C TRP A 86 9.19 -2.78 -5.98
N ARG A 87 8.05 -3.05 -6.62
CA ARG A 87 6.82 -3.48 -5.93
C ARG A 87 7.03 -4.70 -5.02
N HIS A 88 8.04 -5.54 -5.31
CA HIS A 88 8.39 -6.67 -4.45
C HIS A 88 8.74 -6.26 -3.01
N LEU A 89 9.14 -5.01 -2.76
CA LEU A 89 9.45 -4.53 -1.41
C LEU A 89 8.23 -4.53 -0.49
N VAL A 90 7.08 -4.03 -0.99
CA VAL A 90 5.82 -4.08 -0.22
C VAL A 90 5.28 -5.51 -0.13
N GLU A 91 5.48 -6.34 -1.17
CA GLU A 91 5.13 -7.76 -1.13
C GLU A 91 5.93 -8.50 -0.05
N ASN A 92 7.25 -8.26 0.02
CA ASN A 92 8.14 -8.80 1.05
C ASN A 92 7.73 -8.35 2.45
N PHE A 93 7.33 -7.09 2.62
CA PHE A 93 6.76 -6.61 3.89
C PHE A 93 5.54 -7.42 4.29
N PHE A 94 4.59 -7.67 3.38
CA PHE A 94 3.43 -8.50 3.67
C PHE A 94 3.79 -9.96 3.96
N CYS A 95 4.78 -10.54 3.28
CA CYS A 95 5.29 -11.88 3.57
C CYS A 95 5.76 -11.96 5.02
N LYS A 96 6.65 -11.05 5.43
CA LYS A 96 7.15 -10.97 6.81
C LYS A 96 6.02 -10.70 7.81
N LEU A 97 5.09 -9.81 7.48
CA LEU A 97 3.95 -9.48 8.35
C LEU A 97 3.07 -10.70 8.63
N LYS A 98 2.94 -11.61 7.66
CA LYS A 98 2.18 -12.87 7.78
C LYS A 98 2.92 -13.97 8.56
N GLU A 99 4.21 -13.83 8.85
CA GLU A 99 4.93 -14.74 9.75
C GLU A 99 4.40 -14.64 11.19
N PHE A 100 3.87 -13.48 11.57
CA PHE A 100 3.26 -13.27 12.88
C PHE A 100 1.87 -13.93 12.93
N LYS A 101 1.80 -15.12 13.57
CA LYS A 101 0.57 -15.93 13.68
C LYS A 101 -0.67 -15.14 14.09
N ARG A 102 -0.53 -14.18 15.01
CA ARG A 102 -1.65 -13.35 15.48
C ARG A 102 -2.22 -12.44 14.38
N ILE A 103 -1.37 -11.96 13.47
CA ILE A 103 -1.77 -11.17 12.30
C ILE A 103 -2.35 -12.08 11.23
N ALA A 104 -1.65 -13.17 10.89
CA ALA A 104 -2.06 -14.11 9.85
C ALA A 104 -3.45 -14.71 10.11
N MET A 105 -3.71 -15.14 11.35
CA MET A 105 -5.02 -15.69 11.74
C MET A 105 -6.07 -14.62 12.06
N ARG A 106 -5.70 -13.33 12.03
CA ARG A 106 -6.55 -12.21 12.44
C ARG A 106 -7.21 -12.45 13.81
N ALA A 107 -6.41 -12.91 14.78
CA ALA A 107 -6.93 -13.35 16.07
C ALA A 107 -7.30 -12.19 17.04
N CYS A 108 -7.09 -10.95 16.62
CA CYS A 108 -7.47 -9.75 17.39
C CYS A 108 -8.98 -9.50 17.30
N LYS A 109 -9.63 -9.26 18.45
CA LYS A 109 -11.08 -9.01 18.52
C LYS A 109 -11.49 -7.60 18.10
N THR A 110 -10.58 -6.62 18.23
CA THR A 110 -10.86 -5.21 17.93
C THR A 110 -9.85 -4.66 16.94
N ASP A 111 -10.27 -3.70 16.12
CA ASP A 111 -9.40 -3.02 15.16
C ASP A 111 -8.21 -2.37 15.86
N ARG A 112 -8.42 -1.67 16.99
CA ARG A 112 -7.35 -1.10 17.81
C ARG A 112 -6.28 -2.11 18.21
N SER A 113 -6.69 -3.30 18.66
CA SER A 113 -5.75 -4.36 19.04
C SER A 113 -5.05 -4.97 17.83
N PHE A 114 -5.69 -4.96 16.66
CA PHE A 114 -5.08 -5.43 15.42
C PHE A 114 -4.06 -4.41 14.88
N GLU A 115 -4.40 -3.11 14.90
CA GLU A 115 -3.50 -2.01 14.54
C GLU A 115 -2.23 -2.01 15.40
N ALA A 116 -2.38 -2.12 16.73
CA ALA A 116 -1.24 -2.18 17.64
C ALA A 116 -0.30 -3.36 17.32
N MET A 117 -0.86 -4.52 16.98
CA MET A 117 -0.06 -5.69 16.58
C MET A 117 0.66 -5.47 15.24
N ILE A 118 0.04 -4.78 14.28
CA ILE A 118 0.68 -4.43 13.00
C ILE A 118 1.85 -3.48 13.23
N TYR A 119 1.68 -2.43 14.04
CA TYR A 119 2.77 -1.51 14.39
C TYR A 119 3.93 -2.25 15.08
N LEU A 120 3.63 -3.12 16.04
CA LEU A 120 4.64 -3.92 16.73
C LEU A 120 5.40 -4.83 15.77
N ALA A 121 4.69 -5.56 14.91
CA ALA A 121 5.31 -6.43 13.91
C ALA A 121 6.17 -5.63 12.92
N ALA A 122 5.70 -4.47 12.46
CA ALA A 122 6.45 -3.61 11.56
C ALA A 122 7.74 -3.07 12.20
N ALA A 123 7.71 -2.72 13.49
CA ALA A 123 8.92 -2.32 14.22
C ALA A 123 9.95 -3.45 14.28
N ILE A 124 9.51 -4.70 14.53
CA ILE A 124 10.38 -5.88 14.55
C ILE A 124 10.94 -6.19 13.16
N ILE A 125 10.13 -6.04 12.11
CA ILE A 125 10.56 -6.25 10.72
C ILE A 125 11.67 -5.27 10.33
N LYS A 126 11.56 -4.01 10.77
CA LYS A 126 12.54 -2.95 10.51
C LYS A 126 13.83 -3.12 11.33
N SER A 127 13.75 -3.71 12.53
CA SER A 127 14.93 -3.84 13.41
C SER A 127 15.85 -5.01 13.07
N ARG A 128 15.45 -5.88 12.13
CA ARG A 128 16.23 -7.04 11.68
C ARG A 128 17.01 -6.69 10.42
#